data_AF-A0A2S7Y6K4-F1
#
_entry.id   AF-A0A2S7Y6K4-F1
#
_cell.length_a   1.000
_cell.length_b   1.000
_cell.length_c   1.000
_cell.angle_alpha   90.00
_cell.angle_beta   90.00
_cell.angle_gamma   90.00
#
_symmetry.space_group_name_H-M   'P 1'
#
loop_
_entity.id
_entity.type
_entity.pdbx_description
1 polymer ?
#
loop_
_entity_poly.entity_id
_entity_poly.type
_entity_poly.pdbx_seq_one_letter_code
_entity_poly.pdbx_strand_id
1 'polypeptide(L)'
;MKESLEGTVKWPHVDVATFERFSEYLYTGDFLSPCFEDCDTHPAHRTNASHYLGEINDDPITQTAWVRFQTRQRYIFHELPTVYEVYINSVLETRSMSKAFLSVARVYTFAHYYHIETLMIFCGAKIHKLMILAPGREEVCDLLQLCKDEPAAAGSKELVFEYCALNLRGLLACKRFHTAIEEYPEASLGMIKKMKSFQTFYFNQTSTFEDKDPDGYSLNSEADLYHETAED
;
A
#
# COMPACT_ATOMS: atom_id res chain seq x y z
N MET A 1 -27.64 17.60 16.70
CA MET A 1 -27.06 17.95 15.39
C MET A 1 -28.20 18.39 14.48
N LYS A 2 -28.00 19.31 13.54
CA LYS A 2 -29.09 19.76 12.66
C LYS A 2 -29.53 18.63 11.72
N GLU A 3 -28.57 17.81 11.34
CA GLU A 3 -28.69 16.61 10.51
C GLU A 3 -29.63 15.57 11.11
N SER A 4 -29.60 15.39 12.45
CA SER A 4 -30.50 14.44 13.12
C SER A 4 -31.96 14.88 13.12
N LEU A 5 -32.22 16.19 12.97
CA LEU A 5 -33.57 16.75 12.83
C LEU A 5 -34.05 16.72 11.38
N GLU A 6 -33.13 16.92 10.42
CA GLU A 6 -33.42 16.91 8.99
C GLU A 6 -33.46 15.48 8.40
N GLY A 7 -32.99 14.47 9.14
CA GLY A 7 -32.88 13.08 8.67
C GLY A 7 -31.97 12.92 7.45
N THR A 8 -31.11 13.92 7.19
CA THR A 8 -30.30 14.02 5.98
C THR A 8 -28.92 14.55 6.33
N VAL A 9 -27.89 13.90 5.80
CA VAL A 9 -26.50 14.35 5.89
C VAL A 9 -26.03 14.71 4.48
N LYS A 10 -25.30 15.82 4.34
CA LYS A 10 -24.76 16.28 3.05
C LYS A 10 -23.24 16.24 3.06
N TRP A 11 -22.66 15.57 2.07
CA TRP A 11 -21.20 15.46 1.88
C TRP A 11 -20.78 16.08 0.56
N PRO A 12 -20.65 17.42 0.48
CA PRO A 12 -20.41 18.11 -0.79
C PRO A 12 -19.03 17.85 -1.40
N HIS A 13 -18.08 17.33 -0.61
CA HIS A 13 -16.72 17.00 -1.04
C HIS A 13 -16.54 15.52 -1.41
N VAL A 14 -17.59 14.70 -1.28
CA VAL A 14 -17.54 13.26 -1.55
C VAL A 14 -18.29 12.99 -2.83
N ASP A 15 -17.61 12.45 -3.84
CA ASP A 15 -18.26 12.02 -5.07
C ASP A 15 -19.11 10.76 -4.83
N VAL A 16 -20.10 10.56 -5.70
CA VAL A 16 -21.06 9.44 -5.59
C VAL A 16 -20.34 8.09 -5.54
N ALA A 17 -19.29 7.89 -6.33
CA ALA A 17 -18.60 6.62 -6.41
C ALA A 17 -17.75 6.32 -5.15
N THR A 18 -17.23 7.36 -4.49
CA THR A 18 -16.60 7.22 -3.17
C THR A 18 -17.63 6.87 -2.10
N PHE A 19 -18.80 7.52 -2.12
CA PHE A 19 -19.90 7.23 -1.19
C PHE A 19 -20.47 5.82 -1.36
N GLU A 20 -20.65 5.33 -2.59
CA GLU A 20 -21.11 3.97 -2.86
C GLU A 20 -20.18 2.92 -2.24
N ARG A 21 -18.86 3.09 -2.42
CA ARG A 21 -17.85 2.18 -1.82
C ARG A 21 -17.84 2.23 -0.31
N PHE A 22 -17.94 3.43 0.26
CA PHE A 22 -18.07 3.57 1.70
C PHE A 22 -19.33 2.87 2.21
N SER A 23 -20.46 3.03 1.52
CA SER A 23 -21.72 2.38 1.89
C SER A 23 -21.60 0.87 1.82
N GLU A 24 -20.99 0.34 0.76
CA GLU A 24 -20.72 -1.09 0.62
C GLU A 24 -19.87 -1.64 1.76
N TYR A 25 -18.82 -0.90 2.16
CA TYR A 25 -17.99 -1.25 3.31
C TYR A 25 -18.78 -1.34 4.61
N LEU A 26 -19.72 -0.43 4.84
CA LEU A 26 -20.56 -0.48 6.05
C LEU A 26 -21.42 -1.76 6.13
N TYR A 27 -21.86 -2.29 4.99
CA TYR A 27 -22.72 -3.47 4.94
C TYR A 27 -21.96 -4.79 4.86
N THR A 28 -20.78 -4.81 4.23
CA THR A 28 -20.07 -6.06 3.91
C THR A 28 -18.71 -6.19 4.60
N GLY A 29 -18.17 -5.08 5.15
CA GLY A 29 -16.79 -5.01 5.61
C GLY A 29 -15.75 -4.89 4.48
N ASP A 30 -16.20 -4.78 3.22
CA ASP A 30 -15.36 -4.68 2.02
C ASP A 30 -16.03 -3.75 0.98
N PHE A 31 -15.35 -3.41 -0.11
CA PHE A 31 -15.93 -2.65 -1.21
C PHE A 31 -15.26 -2.94 -2.55
N LEU A 32 -16.02 -2.87 -3.62
CA LEU A 32 -15.47 -3.11 -4.95
C LEU A 32 -14.56 -1.96 -5.41
N SER A 33 -13.40 -2.32 -5.92
CA SER A 33 -12.45 -1.42 -6.57
C SER A 33 -12.02 -2.01 -7.89
N PRO A 34 -11.69 -1.20 -8.92
CA PRO A 34 -10.97 -1.71 -10.09
C PRO A 34 -9.76 -2.55 -9.66
N CYS A 35 -9.42 -3.57 -10.45
CA CYS A 35 -8.46 -4.63 -10.13
C CYS A 35 -8.86 -5.60 -9.02
N PHE A 36 -9.96 -5.37 -8.29
CA PHE A 36 -10.51 -6.33 -7.34
C PHE A 36 -11.75 -6.99 -7.94
N GLU A 37 -11.84 -8.31 -7.82
CA GLU A 37 -12.94 -9.11 -8.36
C GLU A 37 -13.58 -9.94 -7.25
N ASP A 38 -14.88 -10.22 -7.41
CA ASP A 38 -15.67 -10.98 -6.43
C ASP A 38 -15.14 -12.43 -6.36
N CYS A 39 -14.77 -12.85 -5.16
CA CYS A 39 -14.22 -14.18 -4.92
C CYS A 39 -15.18 -15.32 -5.34
N ASP A 40 -16.49 -15.09 -5.30
CA ASP A 40 -17.50 -16.10 -5.62
C ASP A 40 -17.64 -16.30 -7.14
N THR A 41 -17.29 -15.30 -7.93
CA THR A 41 -17.32 -15.42 -9.40
C THR A 41 -16.20 -16.31 -9.92
N HIS A 42 -15.08 -16.40 -9.20
CA HIS A 42 -13.84 -17.02 -9.68
C HIS A 42 -13.08 -17.83 -8.59
N PRO A 43 -13.68 -18.89 -8.02
CA PRO A 43 -13.11 -19.64 -6.89
C PRO A 43 -11.79 -20.35 -7.20
N ALA A 44 -11.47 -20.60 -8.47
CA ALA A 44 -10.24 -21.28 -8.90
C ALA A 44 -8.97 -20.42 -8.81
N HIS A 45 -9.08 -19.13 -8.50
CA HIS A 45 -7.96 -18.17 -8.63
C HIS A 45 -7.35 -17.68 -7.30
N ARG A 46 -7.91 -18.08 -6.14
CA ARG A 46 -7.45 -17.66 -4.80
C ARG A 46 -5.99 -17.96 -4.47
N THR A 47 -5.33 -18.85 -5.20
CA THR A 47 -3.97 -19.33 -4.91
C THR A 47 -2.87 -18.66 -5.72
N ASN A 48 -3.17 -17.95 -6.82
CA ASN A 48 -2.13 -17.58 -7.79
C ASN A 48 -1.51 -16.18 -7.58
N ALA A 49 -2.23 -15.22 -6.99
CA ALA A 49 -1.70 -13.86 -6.80
C ALA A 49 -0.56 -13.79 -5.77
N SER A 50 -0.53 -14.74 -4.82
CA SER A 50 0.51 -14.87 -3.79
C SER A 50 1.91 -15.12 -4.38
N HIS A 51 2.01 -15.84 -5.50
CA HIS A 51 3.28 -16.29 -6.06
C HIS A 51 3.91 -15.30 -7.05
N TYR A 52 3.20 -14.26 -7.46
CA TYR A 52 3.72 -13.25 -8.38
C TYR A 52 4.41 -12.12 -7.58
N LEU A 53 5.53 -12.46 -6.95
CA LEU A 53 6.43 -11.46 -6.37
C LEU A 53 7.27 -10.92 -7.53
N GLY A 54 6.87 -9.79 -8.11
CA GLY A 54 7.72 -9.15 -9.11
C GLY A 54 9.10 -8.88 -8.49
N GLU A 55 10.14 -9.44 -9.11
CA GLU A 55 11.51 -9.24 -8.66
C GLU A 55 11.90 -7.78 -8.91
N ILE A 56 12.19 -7.05 -7.83
CA ILE A 56 12.89 -5.78 -7.95
C ILE A 56 14.37 -6.13 -8.14
N ASN A 57 14.85 -5.99 -9.36
CA ASN A 57 16.22 -6.35 -9.74
C ASN A 57 17.22 -5.25 -9.35
N ASP A 58 17.30 -4.99 -8.04
CA ASP A 58 18.14 -3.98 -7.44
C ASP A 58 19.14 -4.56 -6.44
N ASP A 59 19.92 -3.68 -5.81
CA ASP A 59 20.96 -4.03 -4.85
C ASP A 59 20.40 -4.74 -3.60
N PRO A 60 21.26 -5.43 -2.81
CA PRO A 60 20.82 -6.21 -1.64
C PRO A 60 20.02 -5.41 -0.60
N ILE A 61 20.27 -4.10 -0.47
CA ILE A 61 19.56 -3.24 0.49
C ILE A 61 18.11 -3.08 0.04
N THR A 62 17.92 -2.73 -1.23
CA THR A 62 16.59 -2.55 -1.84
C THR A 62 15.81 -3.86 -1.85
N GLN A 63 16.47 -4.99 -2.15
CA GLN A 63 15.83 -6.30 -2.11
C GLN A 63 15.34 -6.68 -0.70
N THR A 64 16.18 -6.51 0.33
CA THR A 64 15.77 -6.75 1.72
C THR A 64 14.62 -5.83 2.13
N ALA A 65 14.68 -4.56 1.76
CA ALA A 65 13.63 -3.60 2.05
C ALA A 65 12.31 -3.93 1.32
N TRP A 66 12.38 -4.45 0.09
CA TRP A 66 11.21 -4.92 -0.66
C TRP A 66 10.56 -6.13 -0.01
N VAL A 67 11.32 -7.13 0.41
CA VAL A 67 10.79 -8.30 1.14
C VAL A 67 10.08 -7.87 2.43
N ARG A 68 10.66 -6.91 3.16
CA ARG A 68 10.02 -6.33 4.35
C ARG A 68 8.75 -5.57 3.99
N PHE A 69 8.77 -4.80 2.90
CA PHE A 69 7.60 -4.09 2.42
C PHE A 69 6.46 -5.08 2.12
N GLN A 70 6.75 -6.19 1.45
CA GLN A 70 5.77 -7.22 1.10
C GLN A 70 5.16 -7.91 2.33
N THR A 71 5.97 -8.20 3.35
CA THR A 71 5.58 -8.98 4.53
C THR A 71 5.07 -8.11 5.70
N ARG A 72 4.84 -6.82 5.47
CA ARG A 72 4.52 -5.86 6.53
C ARG A 72 3.18 -6.17 7.20
N GLN A 73 3.25 -6.62 8.45
CA GLN A 73 2.11 -7.03 9.28
C GLN A 73 1.00 -5.97 9.41
N ARG A 74 1.36 -4.68 9.41
CA ARG A 74 0.41 -3.55 9.47
C ARG A 74 -0.61 -3.54 8.32
N TYR A 75 -0.30 -4.22 7.20
CA TYR A 75 -1.14 -4.29 6.01
C TYR A 75 -1.62 -5.71 5.70
N ILE A 76 -1.36 -6.67 6.59
CA ILE A 76 -1.89 -8.02 6.47
C ILE A 76 -3.33 -8.02 6.98
N PHE A 77 -4.25 -8.53 6.16
CA PHE A 77 -5.64 -8.76 6.54
C PHE A 77 -5.70 -9.87 7.59
N HIS A 78 -5.75 -9.51 8.87
CA HIS A 78 -5.70 -10.53 9.93
C HIS A 78 -7.03 -11.24 10.18
N GLU A 79 -8.18 -10.69 9.78
CA GLU A 79 -9.45 -11.13 10.42
C GLU A 79 -10.68 -11.35 9.54
N LEU A 80 -10.70 -11.07 8.23
CA LEU A 80 -11.92 -11.31 7.43
C LEU A 80 -11.59 -11.87 6.05
N PRO A 81 -12.36 -12.85 5.53
CA PRO A 81 -12.31 -13.17 4.11
C PRO A 81 -12.79 -11.92 3.37
N THR A 82 -11.87 -11.26 2.66
CA THR A 82 -12.23 -10.17 1.76
C THR A 82 -13.22 -10.73 0.73
N VAL A 83 -14.31 -10.01 0.50
CA VAL A 83 -15.29 -10.34 -0.56
C VAL A 83 -14.60 -10.23 -1.92
N TYR A 84 -13.65 -9.29 -2.02
CA TYR A 84 -12.95 -9.02 -3.26
C TYR A 84 -11.44 -9.34 -3.16
N GLU A 85 -10.91 -9.98 -4.19
CA GLU A 85 -9.48 -10.29 -4.32
C GLU A 85 -8.88 -9.59 -5.55
N VAL A 86 -7.59 -9.24 -5.47
CA VAL A 86 -6.91 -8.61 -6.60
C VAL A 86 -6.67 -9.60 -7.72
N TYR A 87 -7.13 -9.26 -8.93
CA TYR A 87 -6.94 -10.08 -10.12
C TYR A 87 -5.77 -9.59 -10.98
N ILE A 88 -4.76 -10.45 -11.18
CA ILE A 88 -3.50 -10.09 -11.87
C ILE A 88 -3.76 -9.53 -13.28
N ASN A 89 -4.65 -10.12 -14.07
CA ASN A 89 -4.89 -9.64 -15.44
C ASN A 89 -5.42 -8.20 -15.43
N SER A 90 -6.27 -7.88 -14.46
CA SER A 90 -6.81 -6.53 -14.26
C SER A 90 -5.73 -5.55 -13.79
N VAL A 91 -4.72 -6.01 -13.03
CA VAL A 91 -3.56 -5.21 -12.61
C VAL A 91 -2.63 -4.87 -13.78
N LEU A 92 -2.51 -5.75 -14.78
CA LEU A 92 -1.66 -5.50 -15.94
C LEU A 92 -2.18 -4.33 -16.78
N GLU A 93 -3.50 -4.10 -16.80
CA GLU A 93 -4.14 -3.00 -17.54
C GLU A 93 -3.92 -1.63 -16.88
N THR A 94 -3.15 -0.75 -17.53
CA THR A 94 -2.76 0.58 -17.01
C THR A 94 -3.94 1.44 -16.55
N ARG A 95 -5.00 1.51 -17.37
CA ARG A 95 -6.18 2.33 -17.04
C ARG A 95 -6.96 1.78 -15.85
N SER A 96 -6.92 0.47 -15.63
CA SER A 96 -7.56 -0.17 -14.48
C SER A 96 -6.78 0.15 -13.21
N MET A 97 -5.45 0.11 -13.26
CA MET A 97 -4.59 0.32 -12.10
C MET A 97 -4.65 1.74 -11.53
N SER A 98 -4.57 2.77 -12.38
CA SER A 98 -4.72 4.16 -11.96
C SER A 98 -6.08 4.39 -11.27
N LYS A 99 -7.16 3.85 -11.85
CA LYS A 99 -8.50 3.92 -11.26
C LYS A 99 -8.59 3.17 -9.94
N ALA A 100 -7.95 2.00 -9.83
CA ALA A 100 -7.91 1.19 -8.61
C ALA A 100 -7.29 1.98 -7.45
N PHE A 101 -6.09 2.53 -7.68
CA PHE A 101 -5.39 3.34 -6.70
C PHE A 101 -6.23 4.54 -6.26
N LEU A 102 -6.73 5.32 -7.22
CA LEU A 102 -7.51 6.53 -6.91
C LEU A 102 -8.83 6.21 -6.20
N SER A 103 -9.53 5.12 -6.57
CA SER A 103 -10.77 4.77 -5.89
C SER A 103 -10.56 4.37 -4.43
N VAL A 104 -9.52 3.58 -4.14
CA VAL A 104 -9.21 3.21 -2.75
C VAL A 104 -8.69 4.41 -1.97
N ALA A 105 -7.83 5.24 -2.57
CA ALA A 105 -7.26 6.41 -1.91
C ALA A 105 -8.29 7.51 -1.63
N ARG A 106 -9.34 7.66 -2.44
CA ARG A 106 -10.45 8.57 -2.14
C ARG A 106 -11.28 8.09 -0.95
N VAL A 107 -11.56 6.79 -0.86
CA VAL A 107 -12.22 6.21 0.34
C VAL A 107 -11.34 6.37 1.58
N TYR A 108 -10.01 6.20 1.44
CA TYR A 108 -9.05 6.50 2.51
C TYR A 108 -9.15 7.96 2.95
N THR A 109 -9.15 8.91 2.01
CA THR A 109 -9.22 10.35 2.28
C THR A 109 -10.53 10.71 3.00
N PHE A 110 -11.65 10.13 2.56
CA PHE A 110 -12.94 10.22 3.25
C PHE A 110 -12.86 9.68 4.68
N ALA A 111 -12.32 8.47 4.87
CA ALA A 111 -12.18 7.84 6.18
C ALA A 111 -11.30 8.68 7.11
N HIS A 112 -10.22 9.27 6.60
CA HIS A 112 -9.37 10.18 7.34
C HIS A 112 -10.11 11.46 7.75
N TYR A 113 -10.87 12.06 6.83
CA TYR A 113 -11.65 13.28 7.12
C TYR A 113 -12.67 13.07 8.25
N TYR A 114 -13.27 11.88 8.32
CA TYR A 114 -14.28 11.51 9.33
C TYR A 114 -13.72 10.69 10.50
N HIS A 115 -12.41 10.50 10.58
CA HIS A 115 -11.72 9.71 11.61
C HIS A 115 -12.24 8.26 11.76
N ILE A 116 -12.52 7.60 10.64
CA ILE A 116 -12.96 6.19 10.58
C ILE A 116 -11.72 5.28 10.47
N GLU A 117 -11.07 5.05 11.60
CA GLU A 117 -9.74 4.43 11.69
C GLU A 117 -9.67 3.01 11.09
N THR A 118 -10.69 2.19 11.31
CA THR A 118 -10.80 0.84 10.74
C THR A 118 -10.81 0.86 9.21
N LEU A 119 -11.54 1.80 8.61
CA LEU A 119 -11.62 1.97 7.16
C LEU A 119 -10.30 2.53 6.59
N MET A 120 -9.61 3.40 7.33
CA MET A 120 -8.28 3.89 6.94
C MET A 120 -7.27 2.75 6.87
N ILE A 121 -7.21 1.90 7.90
CA ILE A 121 -6.33 0.72 7.94
C ILE A 121 -6.65 -0.22 6.77
N PHE A 122 -7.94 -0.49 6.55
CA PHE A 122 -8.43 -1.33 5.47
C PHE A 122 -8.03 -0.81 4.08
N CYS A 123 -8.24 0.49 3.83
CA CYS A 123 -7.84 1.11 2.57
C CYS A 123 -6.32 1.11 2.39
N GLY A 124 -5.56 1.32 3.47
CA GLY A 124 -4.10 1.20 3.46
C GLY A 124 -3.63 -0.19 3.04
N ALA A 125 -4.23 -1.24 3.58
CA ALA A 125 -3.95 -2.62 3.19
C ALA A 125 -4.28 -2.89 1.71
N LYS A 126 -5.41 -2.38 1.21
CA LYS A 126 -5.76 -2.50 -0.22
C LYS A 126 -4.77 -1.78 -1.14
N ILE A 127 -4.36 -0.55 -0.82
CA ILE A 127 -3.35 0.19 -1.59
C ILE A 127 -2.02 -0.57 -1.59
N HIS A 128 -1.60 -1.07 -0.43
CA HIS A 128 -0.38 -1.84 -0.29
C HIS A 128 -0.41 -3.13 -1.12
N LYS A 129 -1.53 -3.88 -1.11
CA LYS A 129 -1.72 -5.07 -1.94
C LYS A 129 -1.60 -4.75 -3.43
N LEU A 130 -2.22 -3.66 -3.87
CA LEU A 130 -2.11 -3.15 -5.24
C LEU A 130 -0.65 -2.83 -5.62
N MET A 131 0.09 -2.18 -4.72
CA MET A 131 1.51 -1.85 -4.92
C MET A 131 2.39 -3.09 -5.06
N ILE A 132 2.19 -4.12 -4.22
CA ILE A 132 2.96 -5.37 -4.28
C ILE A 132 2.79 -6.06 -5.63
N LEU A 133 1.56 -6.10 -6.14
CA LEU A 133 1.21 -6.81 -7.38
C LEU A 133 1.61 -6.06 -8.65
N ALA A 134 1.98 -4.79 -8.51
CA ALA A 134 2.27 -3.91 -9.63
C ALA A 134 3.58 -3.12 -9.38
N PRO A 135 4.74 -3.77 -9.19
CA PRO A 135 6.00 -3.07 -8.93
C PRO A 135 6.45 -2.23 -10.13
N GLY A 136 7.09 -1.09 -9.86
CA GLY A 136 7.64 -0.18 -10.87
C GLY A 136 6.60 0.54 -11.74
N ARG A 137 5.32 0.51 -11.38
CA ARG A 137 4.23 1.05 -12.20
C ARG A 137 4.09 2.57 -12.05
N GLU A 138 4.05 3.28 -13.17
CA GLU A 138 3.98 4.74 -13.21
C GLU A 138 2.64 5.30 -12.69
N GLU A 139 1.61 4.46 -12.58
CA GLU A 139 0.30 4.80 -12.05
C GLU A 139 0.37 5.25 -10.58
N VAL A 140 1.45 4.93 -9.85
CA VAL A 140 1.71 5.54 -8.53
C VAL A 140 1.81 7.07 -8.59
N CYS A 141 2.11 7.66 -9.74
CA CYS A 141 2.09 9.12 -9.92
C CYS A 141 0.71 9.72 -9.65
N ASP A 142 -0.38 8.97 -9.90
CA ASP A 142 -1.73 9.42 -9.55
C ASP A 142 -1.91 9.56 -8.03
N LEU A 143 -1.31 8.64 -7.26
CA LEU A 143 -1.32 8.72 -5.81
C LEU A 143 -0.44 9.86 -5.29
N LEU A 144 0.73 10.08 -5.89
CA LEU A 144 1.58 11.22 -5.54
C LEU A 144 0.86 12.55 -5.77
N GLN A 145 0.17 12.68 -6.90
CA GLN A 145 -0.62 13.86 -7.21
C GLN A 145 -1.77 14.03 -6.21
N LEU A 146 -2.51 12.97 -5.90
CA LEU A 146 -3.55 13.01 -4.88
C LEU A 146 -2.99 13.42 -3.51
N CYS A 147 -1.83 12.89 -3.12
CA CYS A 147 -1.15 13.26 -1.87
C CYS A 147 -0.71 14.73 -1.84
N LYS A 148 -0.38 15.33 -2.99
CA LYS A 148 -0.10 16.77 -3.10
C LYS A 148 -1.38 17.58 -2.90
N ASP A 149 -2.46 17.19 -3.58
CA ASP A 149 -3.69 17.96 -3.64
C ASP A 149 -4.53 17.84 -2.36
N GLU A 150 -4.48 16.69 -1.68
CA GLU A 150 -5.32 16.37 -0.52
C GLU A 150 -4.48 16.17 0.76
N PRO A 151 -4.51 17.12 1.73
CA PRO A 151 -3.82 16.96 3.00
C PRO A 151 -4.28 15.73 3.81
N ALA A 152 -5.55 15.35 3.69
CA ALA A 152 -6.12 14.17 4.36
C ALA A 152 -5.57 12.84 3.80
N ALA A 153 -4.91 12.85 2.64
CA ALA A 153 -4.14 11.71 2.15
C ALA A 153 -2.76 11.59 2.84
N ALA A 154 -2.44 12.42 3.85
CA ALA A 154 -1.16 12.38 4.57
C ALA A 154 -0.81 11.00 5.12
N GLY A 155 -1.79 10.26 5.65
CA GLY A 155 -1.53 8.94 6.21
C GLY A 155 -1.23 7.85 5.17
N SER A 156 -1.50 8.08 3.88
CA SER A 156 -1.05 7.19 2.79
C SER A 156 0.28 7.62 2.17
N LYS A 157 0.76 8.85 2.43
CA LYS A 157 2.03 9.38 1.89
C LYS A 157 3.22 8.51 2.23
N GLU A 158 3.30 8.04 3.48
CA GLU A 158 4.43 7.22 3.90
C GLU A 158 4.54 5.93 3.10
N LEU A 159 3.39 5.28 2.86
CA LEU A 159 3.29 4.06 2.06
C LEU A 159 3.68 4.35 0.59
N VAL A 160 3.16 5.42 0.01
CA VAL A 160 3.46 5.85 -1.36
C VAL A 160 4.95 6.18 -1.54
N PHE A 161 5.53 6.95 -0.62
CA PHE A 161 6.95 7.32 -0.67
C PHE A 161 7.87 6.11 -0.50
N GLU A 162 7.50 5.17 0.36
CA GLU A 162 8.25 3.94 0.56
C GLU A 162 8.25 3.08 -0.70
N TYR A 163 7.08 2.88 -1.31
CA TYR A 163 6.97 2.18 -2.59
C TYR A 163 7.77 2.88 -3.70
N CYS A 164 7.68 4.21 -3.81
CA CYS A 164 8.42 4.96 -4.82
C CYS A 164 9.93 4.88 -4.61
N ALA A 165 10.39 4.88 -3.36
CA ALA A 165 11.81 4.71 -3.04
C ALA A 165 12.32 3.30 -3.43
N LEU A 166 11.52 2.26 -3.18
CA LEU A 166 11.85 0.87 -3.55
C LEU A 166 11.86 0.64 -5.06
N ASN A 167 11.09 1.42 -5.82
CA ASN A 167 10.95 1.29 -7.27
C ASN A 167 11.59 2.46 -8.02
N LEU A 168 12.46 3.23 -7.35
CA LEU A 168 12.93 4.52 -7.84
C LEU A 168 13.63 4.40 -9.19
N ARG A 169 14.43 3.35 -9.38
CA ARG A 169 15.14 3.11 -10.64
C ARG A 169 14.19 3.00 -11.84
N GLY A 170 13.10 2.24 -11.69
CA GLY A 170 12.08 2.09 -12.73
C GLY A 170 11.31 3.40 -12.95
N LEU A 171 10.92 4.06 -11.86
CA LEU A 171 10.17 5.31 -11.90
C LEU A 171 10.97 6.47 -12.52
N LEU A 172 12.29 6.53 -12.31
CA LEU A 172 13.17 7.53 -12.93
C LEU A 172 13.25 7.41 -14.46
N ALA A 173 12.87 6.28 -15.05
CA ALA A 173 12.75 6.17 -16.51
C ALA A 173 11.44 6.79 -17.05
N CYS A 174 10.47 7.08 -16.17
CA CYS A 174 9.14 7.57 -16.54
C CYS A 174 9.08 9.11 -16.52
N LYS A 175 8.77 9.72 -17.67
CA LYS A 175 8.59 11.19 -17.79
C LYS A 175 7.51 11.73 -16.84
N ARG A 176 6.43 10.97 -16.66
CA ARG A 176 5.31 11.36 -15.79
C ARG A 176 5.75 11.47 -14.33
N PHE A 177 6.64 10.59 -13.89
CA PHE A 177 7.22 10.63 -12.55
C PHE A 177 8.12 11.85 -12.35
N HIS A 178 8.92 12.24 -13.36
CA HIS A 178 9.70 13.48 -13.33
C HIS A 178 8.79 14.69 -13.12
N THR A 179 7.73 14.83 -13.92
CA THR A 179 6.75 15.90 -13.77
C THR A 179 6.11 15.90 -12.38
N ALA A 180 5.69 14.73 -11.88
CA ALA A 180 5.10 14.61 -10.55
C ALA A 180 6.06 15.06 -9.42
N ILE A 181 7.35 14.76 -9.54
CA ILE A 181 8.37 15.19 -8.58
C ILE A 181 8.66 16.69 -8.68
N GLU A 182 8.79 17.23 -9.89
CA GLU A 182 9.00 18.67 -10.10
C GLU A 182 7.84 19.49 -9.50
N GLU A 183 6.63 18.95 -9.64
CA GLU A 183 5.41 19.53 -9.11
C GLU A 183 5.18 19.28 -7.61
N TYR A 184 5.83 18.28 -7.02
CA TYR A 184 5.72 17.94 -5.60
C TYR A 184 7.09 17.58 -4.98
N PRO A 185 7.98 18.57 -4.77
CA PRO A 185 9.36 18.31 -4.31
C PRO A 185 9.45 17.62 -2.93
N GLU A 186 8.45 17.81 -2.06
CA GLU A 186 8.38 17.13 -0.76
C GLU A 186 8.32 15.61 -0.92
N ALA A 187 7.77 15.10 -2.02
CA ALA A 187 7.77 13.67 -2.32
C ALA A 187 9.20 13.14 -2.47
N SER A 188 10.09 13.87 -3.16
CA SER A 188 11.51 13.49 -3.28
C SER A 188 12.20 13.44 -1.93
N LEU A 189 11.94 14.43 -1.07
CA LEU A 189 12.49 14.42 0.30
C LEU A 189 11.97 13.21 1.09
N GLY A 190 10.68 12.88 0.95
CA GLY A 190 10.07 11.68 1.53
C GLY A 190 10.76 10.40 1.07
N MET A 191 10.98 10.25 -0.24
CA MET A 191 11.68 9.10 -0.82
C MET A 191 13.13 9.00 -0.34
N ILE A 192 13.87 10.11 -0.29
CA ILE A 192 15.25 10.14 0.22
C ILE A 192 15.33 9.70 1.68
N LYS A 193 14.38 10.15 2.52
CA LYS A 193 14.29 9.70 3.91
C LYS A 193 14.06 8.18 4.00
N LYS A 194 13.19 7.63 3.16
CA LYS A 194 12.95 6.17 3.10
C LYS A 194 14.18 5.39 2.64
N MET A 195 14.88 5.85 1.60
CA MET A 195 16.14 5.22 1.16
C MET A 195 17.19 5.17 2.27
N LYS A 196 17.36 6.26 3.03
CA LYS A 196 18.26 6.27 4.20
C LYS A 196 17.82 5.27 5.27
N SER A 197 16.52 5.18 5.54
CA SER A 197 15.96 4.20 6.48
C SER A 197 16.25 2.77 6.06
N PHE A 198 16.20 2.45 4.76
CA PHE A 198 16.51 1.12 4.26
C PHE A 198 17.97 0.76 4.50
N GLN A 199 18.89 1.70 4.21
CA GLN A 199 20.32 1.52 4.46
C GLN A 199 20.61 1.27 5.93
N THR A 200 20.10 2.13 6.83
CA THR A 200 20.28 1.95 8.28
C THR A 200 19.77 0.59 8.75
N PHE A 201 18.59 0.17 8.30
CA PHE A 201 18.04 -1.12 8.65
C PHE A 201 18.91 -2.29 8.18
N TYR A 202 19.36 -2.26 6.91
CA TYR A 202 20.19 -3.31 6.34
C TYR A 202 21.53 -3.46 7.09
N PHE A 203 22.24 -2.36 7.35
CA PHE A 203 23.53 -2.42 8.05
C PHE A 203 23.40 -2.88 9.50
N ASN A 204 22.32 -2.50 10.19
CA ASN A 204 22.04 -3.00 11.53
C ASN A 204 21.86 -4.52 11.51
N GLN A 205 21.12 -5.06 10.52
CA GLN A 205 20.97 -6.51 10.38
C GLN A 205 22.32 -7.19 10.14
N THR A 206 23.13 -6.71 9.17
CA THR A 206 24.42 -7.35 8.85
C THR A 206 25.40 -7.31 10.02
N SER A 207 25.47 -6.21 10.78
CA SER A 207 26.32 -6.12 11.98
C SER A 207 25.91 -7.13 13.07
N THR A 208 24.62 -7.44 13.18
CA THR A 208 24.12 -8.42 14.16
C THR A 208 24.48 -9.87 13.78
N PHE A 209 24.72 -10.14 12.49
CA PHE A 209 25.14 -11.45 12.01
C PHE A 209 26.65 -11.67 12.07
N GLU A 210 27.47 -10.61 11.96
CA GLU A 210 28.94 -10.71 12.04
C GLU A 210 29.46 -10.91 13.47
N ASP A 211 28.68 -10.55 14.50
CA ASP A 211 29.01 -10.81 15.92
C ASP A 211 28.64 -12.24 16.38
N LYS A 212 28.09 -13.09 15.51
CA LYS A 212 27.86 -14.52 15.80
C LYS A 212 28.97 -15.34 15.15
N ASP A 213 29.93 -15.78 15.98
CA ASP A 213 31.04 -16.67 15.59
C ASP A 213 30.59 -17.84 14.67
N PRO A 214 31.38 -18.22 13.65
CA PRO A 214 31.01 -19.28 12.70
C PRO A 214 31.08 -20.71 13.28
N ASP A 215 31.64 -20.87 14.48
CA ASP A 215 31.83 -22.18 15.12
C ASP A 215 30.73 -22.45 16.17
N GLY A 216 29.50 -22.56 15.69
CA GLY A 216 28.35 -22.83 16.55
C GLY A 216 27.19 -23.42 15.79
N TYR A 217 27.33 -24.65 15.29
CA TYR A 217 26.18 -25.43 14.83
C TYR A 217 25.15 -25.54 15.95
N SER A 218 24.04 -24.81 15.83
CA SER A 218 22.81 -25.09 16.54
C SER A 218 21.66 -25.08 15.53
N LEU A 219 21.27 -26.27 15.12
CA LEU A 219 19.95 -26.54 14.55
C LEU A 219 18.91 -26.15 15.61
N ASN A 220 18.31 -24.96 15.46
CA ASN A 220 16.94 -24.60 15.88
C ASN A 220 16.81 -23.07 15.95
N SER A 221 16.12 -22.45 14.99
CA SER A 221 15.20 -21.32 15.21
C SER A 221 14.67 -20.76 13.87
N GLU A 222 13.75 -21.49 13.24
CA GLU A 222 12.80 -20.86 12.29
C GLU A 222 11.71 -20.05 13.03
N ALA A 223 11.77 -19.93 14.35
CA ALA A 223 10.69 -19.38 15.17
C ALA A 223 10.88 -17.91 15.64
N ASP A 224 12.06 -17.31 15.48
CA ASP A 224 12.33 -15.99 16.09
C ASP A 224 12.15 -14.80 15.14
N LEU A 225 11.65 -15.01 13.91
CA LEU A 225 11.52 -13.94 12.90
C LEU A 225 10.19 -13.14 12.99
N TYR A 226 9.31 -13.42 13.96
CA TYR A 226 7.96 -12.85 13.99
C TYR A 226 7.55 -12.30 15.35
N HIS A 227 8.32 -11.37 15.92
CA HIS A 227 7.78 -10.42 16.90
C HIS A 227 8.54 -9.10 16.81
N GLU A 228 8.09 -8.21 15.93
CA GLU A 228 8.35 -6.78 16.12
C GLU A 228 7.02 -6.17 16.61
N THR A 229 7.04 -5.88 17.91
CA THR A 229 6.00 -5.30 18.74
C THR A 229 5.56 -3.94 18.21
N ALA A 230 4.25 -3.73 18.20
CA ALA A 230 3.66 -2.40 18.15
C ALA A 230 4.01 -1.66 19.44
N GLU A 231 4.75 -0.56 19.34
CA GLU A 231 4.76 0.49 20.36
C GLU A 231 4.78 1.86 19.65
N ASP A 232 3.74 2.63 19.97
CA ASP A 232 3.44 4.08 19.89
C ASP A 232 3.49 4.84 18.56
#